data_AF-T0YQ37-F1
#
_entry.id   AF-T0YQ37-F1
#
_cell.length_a   1.000
_cell.length_b   1.000
_cell.length_c   1.000
_cell.angle_alpha   90.00
_cell.angle_beta   90.00
_cell.angle_gamma   90.00
#
_symmetry.space_group_name_H-M   'P 1'
#
loop_
_entity.id
_entity.type
_entity.pdbx_description
1 polymer ?
#
loop_
_entity_poly.entity_id
_entity_poly.type
_entity_poly.pdbx_seq_one_letter_code
_entity_poly.pdbx_strand_id
1 'polypeptide(L)' 'MLSRTLIAELVWDMNFDCNSNVVDVHIRRLRGKLDEPFSSPLLHTVRGVGYVLELRSGD' A
#
# COMPACT_ATOMS: atom_id res chain seq x y z
N MET A 1 0.22 -9.39 4.11
CA MET A 1 -0.87 -8.42 3.94
C MET A 1 -0.89 -7.49 5.13
N LEU A 2 -1.07 -6.17 4.93
CA LEU A 2 -1.05 -5.18 6.01
C LEU A 2 -2.28 -4.26 5.95
N SER A 3 -2.88 -3.96 7.11
CA SER A 3 -3.97 -3.00 7.24
C SER A 3 -3.45 -1.56 7.17
N ARG A 4 -4.35 -0.60 6.91
CA ARG A 4 -3.98 0.83 6.87
C ARG A 4 -3.39 1.30 8.20
N THR A 5 -4.02 0.89 9.31
CA THR A 5 -3.58 1.21 10.66
C THR A 5 -2.19 0.65 10.94
N LEU A 6 -1.94 -0.61 10.58
CA LEU A 6 -0.65 -1.25 10.81
C LEU A 6 0.47 -0.62 9.94
N ILE A 7 0.15 -0.20 8.71
CA ILE A 7 1.11 0.53 7.87
C ILE A 7 1.44 1.89 8.50
N ALA A 8 0.44 2.61 9.02
CA ALA A 8 0.66 3.88 9.71
C ALA A 8 1.50 3.70 10.99
N GLU A 9 1.19 2.70 11.83
CA GLU A 9 1.95 2.42 13.05
C GLU A 9 3.42 2.08 12.76
N LEU A 10 3.67 1.18 11.80
CA LEU A 10 5.02 0.72 11.48
C LEU A 10 5.88 1.77 10.77
N VAL A 11 5.28 2.67 10.00
CA VAL A 11 6.00 3.65 9.19
C VAL A 11 6.04 5.04 9.85
N TRP A 12 5.01 5.40 10.61
CA TRP A 12 4.82 6.75 11.16
C TRP A 12 4.74 6.87 12.68
N ASP A 13 4.90 5.77 13.45
CA ASP A 13 4.76 5.75 14.91
C ASP A 13 3.36 6.17 15.40
N MET A 14 2.98 5.79 16.61
CA MET A 14 1.58 5.81 17.10
C MET A 14 0.92 7.20 17.21
N ASN A 15 1.63 8.28 16.89
CA ASN A 15 1.08 9.63 16.89
C ASN A 15 0.48 10.03 15.52
N PHE A 16 0.37 9.07 14.59
CA PHE A 16 -0.18 9.29 13.27
C PHE A 16 -1.71 9.25 13.29
N ASP A 17 -2.35 10.35 12.86
CA ASP A 17 -3.80 10.43 12.75
C ASP A 17 -4.28 9.52 11.59
N CYS A 18 -4.77 8.33 11.95
CA CYS A 18 -5.16 7.27 11.02
C CYS A 18 -6.36 7.63 10.13
N ASN A 19 -7.07 8.73 10.43
CA ASN A 19 -8.11 9.31 9.58
C ASN A 19 -7.54 10.04 8.35
N SER A 20 -6.22 10.20 8.24
CA SER A 20 -5.59 10.88 7.14
C SER A 20 -5.40 9.98 5.91
N ASN A 21 -5.79 10.46 4.73
CA ASN A 21 -5.61 9.80 3.44
C ASN A 21 -4.13 9.67 3.01
N VAL A 22 -3.18 9.99 3.89
CA VAL A 22 -1.74 9.97 3.66
C VAL A 22 -1.23 8.58 3.29
N VAL A 23 -1.76 7.51 3.87
CA VAL A 23 -1.40 6.14 3.50
C VAL A 23 -1.73 5.92 2.01
N ASP A 24 -2.92 6.33 1.58
CA ASP A 24 -3.37 6.18 0.19
C ASP A 24 -2.53 7.03 -0.78
N VAL A 25 -2.14 8.25 -0.37
CA VAL A 25 -1.23 9.11 -1.13
C VAL A 25 0.15 8.47 -1.31
N HIS A 26 0.71 7.89 -0.25
CA HIS A 26 2.02 7.23 -0.32
C HIS A 26 1.96 5.95 -1.14
N ILE A 27 0.90 5.15 -1.00
CA ILE A 27 0.66 3.98 -1.84
C ILE A 27 0.59 4.38 -3.32
N ARG A 28 -0.15 5.44 -3.66
CA ARG A 28 -0.19 5.94 -5.05
C ARG A 28 1.18 6.34 -5.59
N ARG A 29 2.00 7.02 -4.77
CA ARG A 29 3.38 7.37 -5.15
C ARG A 29 4.28 6.15 -5.32
N LEU A 30 4.11 5.13 -4.47
CA LEU A 30 4.82 3.86 -4.58
C LEU A 30 4.45 3.13 -5.87
N ARG A 31 3.16 3.09 -6.24
CA ARG A 31 2.73 2.49 -7.52
C ARG A 31 3.39 3.13 -8.73
N GLY A 32 3.51 4.46 -8.74
CA GLY A 32 4.20 5.15 -9.83
C GLY A 32 5.68 4.80 -9.98
N LYS A 33 6.30 4.26 -8.92
CA LYS A 33 7.72 3.85 -8.93
C LYS A 33 7.90 2.33 -9.08
N LEU A 34 6.97 1.54 -8.54
CA LEU A 34 7.08 0.08 -8.41
C LEU A 34 6.26 -0.68 -9.43
N ASP A 35 5.15 -0.12 -9.92
CA ASP A 35 4.25 -0.80 -10.84
C ASP A 35 4.29 -0.17 -12.24
N GLU A 36 4.27 1.17 -12.36
CA GLU A 36 4.27 1.85 -13.67
C GLU A 36 5.45 1.47 -14.61
N PRO A 37 6.70 1.35 -14.14
CA PRO A 37 7.82 0.99 -15.02
C PRO A 37 7.94 -0.51 -15.29
N PHE A 38 7.10 -1.36 -14.69
CA PHE A 38 7.22 -2.82 -14.79
C PHE A 38 5.94 -3.44 -15.34
N SER A 39 6.09 -4.57 -16.04
CA SER A 39 4.95 -5.27 -16.67
C SER A 39 4.03 -5.97 -15.67
N SER A 40 4.52 -6.23 -14.46
CA SER A 40 3.83 -7.00 -13.43
C SER A 40 3.60 -6.14 -12.19
N PRO A 41 2.36 -5.72 -11.89
CA PRO A 41 2.09 -4.94 -10.69
C PRO A 41 2.27 -5.81 -9.44
N LEU A 42 3.02 -5.29 -8.46
CA LEU A 42 3.29 -5.94 -7.18
C LEU A 42 2.36 -5.43 -6.08
N LEU A 43 1.90 -4.18 -6.15
CA LEU A 43 1.17 -3.55 -5.05
C LEU A 43 -0.35 -3.60 -5.25
N HIS A 44 -0.99 -4.56 -4.58
CA HIS A 44 -2.43 -4.83 -4.70
C HIS A 44 -3.24 -4.23 -3.54
N THR A 45 -4.43 -3.72 -3.85
CA THR A 45 -5.39 -3.25 -2.85
C THR A 45 -6.42 -4.34 -2.56
N VAL A 46 -6.56 -4.70 -1.29
CA VAL A 46 -7.64 -5.57 -0.81
C VAL A 46 -8.69 -4.68 -0.14
N ARG A 47 -9.82 -4.49 -0.84
CA ARG A 47 -10.90 -3.62 -0.38
C ARG A 47 -11.38 -4.02 1.02
N GLY A 48 -11.56 -3.03 1.89
CA GLY A 48 -12.00 -3.23 3.27
C GLY A 48 -10.94 -3.78 4.23
N VAL A 49 -9.73 -4.10 3.75
CA VAL A 49 -8.72 -4.75 4.60
C VAL A 49 -7.37 -4.03 4.55
N GLY A 50 -6.84 -3.71 3.37
CA GLY A 50 -5.56 -2.99 3.25
C GLY A 50 -4.79 -3.26 1.96
N TYR A 51 -3.47 -3.45 2.10
CA TYR A 51 -2.53 -3.56 0.98
C TYR A 51 -1.67 -4.83 1.09
N VAL A 52 -1.30 -5.38 -0.07
CA VAL A 52 -0.40 -6.54 -0.15
C VAL A 52 0.60 -6.32 -1.28
N LEU A 53 1.85 -6.69 -1.03
CA LEU A 53 2.91 -6.73 -2.03
C LEU A 53 3.10 -8.20 -2.43
N GLU A 54 2.74 -8.54 -3.66
CA GLU A 54 2.76 -9.93 -4.15
C GLU A 54 2.94 -9.94 -5.67
N LEU A 55 3.82 -10.82 -6.16
CA LEU A 55 3.91 -11.11 -7.59
C LEU A 55 2.74 -12.03 -7.97
N ARG A 56 1.75 -11.46 -8.63
CA ARG A 56 0.66 -12.23 -9.23
C ARG A 56 1.03 -12.53 -10.67
N SER A 57 1.66 -13.68 -10.87
CA SER A 57 1.71 -14.29 -12.20
C SER A 57 0.27 -14.47 -12.66
N GLY A 58 -0.14 -13.80 -13.73
CA GLY A 58 -1.44 -14.08 -14.34
C GLY A 58 -1.47 -15.55 -14.75
N ASP A 59 -2.49 -16.28 -14.29
CA ASP A 59 -2.96 -17.49 -14.97
C ASP A 59 -3.43 -17.14 -16.38
#